data_AF-A0A945JJM9-F1
#
_entry.id   AF-A0A945JJM9-F1
#
_cell.length_a   1.000
_cell.length_b   1.000
_cell.length_c   1.000
_cell.angle_alpha   90.00
_cell.angle_beta   90.00
_cell.angle_gamma   90.00
#
_symmetry.space_group_name_H-M   'P 1'
#
loop_
_entity.id
_entity.type
_entity.pdbx_description
1 polymer ?
#
loop_
_entity_poly.entity_id
_entity_poly.type
_entity_poly.pdbx_seq_one_letter_code
_entity_poly.pdbx_strand_id
1 'polypeptide(L)' 'MRSFDQHKLKLGLFGLNCSGGLSATLVPERWEGTWEQNLAAAHMADEAGLDFLLPLGRWKGYGG' A
#
# COMPACT_ATOMS: atom_id res chain seq x y z
N MET A 1 18.48 -11.29 2.76
CA MET A 1 17.65 -10.98 1.56
C MET A 1 16.54 -12.03 1.50
N ARG A 2 15.26 -11.64 1.59
CA ARG A 2 14.15 -12.60 1.55
C ARG A 2 14.04 -13.22 0.14
N SER A 3 13.71 -14.51 0.09
CA SER A 3 13.47 -15.21 -1.17
C SER A 3 12.05 -14.91 -1.66
N PHE A 4 11.90 -14.58 -2.94
CA PHE A 4 10.59 -14.35 -3.55
C PHE A 4 9.71 -15.61 -3.63
N ASP A 5 10.24 -16.79 -3.28
CA ASP A 5 9.53 -18.08 -3.30
C ASP A 5 9.20 -18.62 -1.90
N GLN A 6 9.32 -17.78 -0.87
CA GLN A 6 9.06 -18.19 0.53
C GLN A 6 7.62 -18.70 0.73
N HIS A 7 6.63 -18.04 0.12
CA HIS A 7 5.22 -18.41 0.24
C HIS A 7 4.66 -18.92 -1.09
N LYS A 8 3.96 -20.06 -1.06
CA LYS A 8 3.25 -20.61 -2.24
C LYS A 8 2.10 -19.71 -2.70
N LEU A 9 1.46 -19.01 -1.76
CA LEU A 9 0.50 -17.94 -2.01
C LEU A 9 1.12 -16.63 -1.51
N LYS A 10 1.19 -15.61 -2.37
CA LYS A 10 1.75 -14.31 -2.02
C LYS A 10 0.67 -13.37 -1.52
N LEU A 11 0.91 -12.71 -0.40
CA LEU A 11 0.01 -11.71 0.18
C LEU A 11 0.71 -10.36 0.26
N GLY A 12 -0.03 -9.29 -0.04
CA GLY A 12 0.55 -7.95 -0.12
C GLY A 12 -0.49 -6.85 -0.04
N LEU A 13 -0.01 -5.62 0.07
CA LEU A 13 -0.85 -4.43 0.12
C LEU A 13 -1.02 -3.84 -1.28
N PHE A 14 -2.22 -3.33 -1.57
CA PHE A 14 -2.58 -2.78 -2.87
C PHE A 14 -3.08 -1.34 -2.74
N GLY A 15 -2.55 -0.45 -3.59
CA GLY A 15 -3.08 0.92 -3.75
C GLY A 15 -2.90 1.86 -2.56
N LEU A 16 -1.98 1.54 -1.64
CA LEU A 16 -1.61 2.39 -0.49
C LEU A 16 -1.13 3.80 -0.92
N ASN A 17 -0.57 3.96 -2.13
CA ASN A 17 -0.16 5.27 -2.62
C ASN A 17 -1.33 6.15 -3.10
N CYS A 18 -2.57 5.71 -2.93
CA CYS A 18 -3.77 6.48 -3.25
C CYS A 18 -4.49 6.89 -1.97
N SER A 19 -4.89 8.15 -1.88
CA SER A 19 -5.78 8.63 -0.81
C SER A 19 -7.06 7.80 -0.78
N GLY A 20 -7.45 7.35 0.40
CA GLY A 20 -8.56 6.44 0.64
C GLY A 20 -8.25 4.96 0.36
N GLY A 21 -7.02 4.61 -0.06
CA GLY A 21 -6.67 3.22 -0.36
C GLY A 21 -7.59 2.60 -1.42
N LEU A 22 -7.96 3.39 -2.44
CA LEU A 22 -8.95 3.08 -3.48
C LEU A 22 -10.42 3.03 -3.02
N SER A 23 -10.70 3.26 -1.74
CA SER A 23 -12.06 3.38 -1.25
C SER A 23 -12.64 4.74 -1.63
N ALA A 24 -13.83 4.75 -2.25
CA ALA A 24 -14.56 5.97 -2.57
C ALA A 24 -15.23 6.55 -1.30
N THR A 25 -14.44 7.22 -0.46
CA THR A 25 -14.89 7.74 0.83
C THR A 25 -14.36 9.14 1.14
N LEU A 26 -15.14 9.88 1.94
CA LEU A 26 -14.82 11.23 2.43
C LEU A 26 -14.69 11.28 3.96
N VAL A 27 -14.65 10.13 4.64
CA VAL A 27 -14.45 10.12 6.10
C VAL A 27 -13.11 10.78 6.47
N PRO A 28 -13.05 11.60 7.54
CA PRO A 28 -11.82 12.32 7.92
C PRO A 28 -10.63 11.41 8.19
N GLU A 29 -10.85 10.21 8.72
CA GLU A 29 -9.84 9.24 9.12
C GLU A 29 -9.34 8.37 7.96
N ARG A 30 -9.75 8.68 6.73
CA ARG A 30 -9.31 7.94 5.54
C ARG A 30 -7.79 7.98 5.43
N TRP A 31 -7.22 6.90 4.89
CA TRP A 31 -5.81 6.85 4.54
C TRP A 31 -5.44 8.03 3.63
N GLU A 32 -4.45 8.84 4.00
CA GLU A 32 -4.09 10.00 3.17
C GLU A 32 -3.17 9.60 2.02
N GLY A 33 -2.33 8.58 2.23
CA GLY A 33 -1.38 8.11 1.24
C GLY A 33 -0.18 9.03 1.07
N THR A 34 0.22 9.74 2.13
CA THR A 34 1.46 10.55 2.13
C THR A 34 2.70 9.66 2.02
N TRP A 35 3.86 10.27 1.71
CA TRP A 35 5.11 9.52 1.65
C TRP A 35 5.44 8.85 2.98
N GLU A 36 5.33 9.59 4.08
CA GLU A 36 5.65 9.13 5.43
C GLU A 36 4.75 7.96 5.84
N GLN A 37 3.45 8.05 5.53
CA GLN A 37 2.49 6.98 5.77
C GLN A 37 2.84 5.71 4.95
N ASN A 38 3.16 5.87 3.67
CA ASN A 38 3.55 4.75 2.81
C ASN A 38 4.87 4.11 3.27
N LEU A 39 5.85 4.89 3.69
CA LEU A 39 7.12 4.40 4.22
C LEU A 39 6.90 3.59 5.51
N ALA A 40 6.12 4.13 6.45
CA ALA A 40 5.77 3.41 7.67
C ALA A 40 5.01 2.11 7.36
N ALA A 41 4.04 2.15 6.44
CA ALA A 41 3.30 0.95 6.01
C ALA A 41 4.21 -0.09 5.35
N ALA A 42 5.19 0.33 4.56
CA ALA A 42 6.15 -0.57 3.94
C ALA A 42 7.00 -1.30 5.00
N HIS A 43 7.50 -0.59 6.00
CA HIS A 43 8.22 -1.20 7.12
C HIS A 43 7.34 -2.17 7.92
N MET A 44 6.11 -1.77 8.25
CA MET A 44 5.16 -2.66 8.94
C MET A 44 4.84 -3.90 8.11
N ALA A 45 4.70 -3.78 6.78
CA ALA A 45 4.46 -4.90 5.89
C ALA A 45 5.65 -5.87 5.84
N ASP A 46 6.88 -5.34 5.78
CA ASP A 46 8.11 -6.13 5.85
C ASP A 46 8.21 -6.87 7.18
N GLU A 47 8.00 -6.20 8.31
CA GLU A 47 7.99 -6.79 9.66
C GLU A 47 6.92 -7.88 9.79
N ALA A 48 5.73 -7.65 9.24
CA ALA A 48 4.61 -8.60 9.25
C ALA A 48 4.82 -9.80 8.31
N GLY A 49 5.84 -9.78 7.44
CA GLY A 49 6.11 -10.89 6.52
C GLY A 49 5.30 -10.87 5.22
N LEU A 50 4.73 -9.72 4.84
CA LEU A 50 4.06 -9.57 3.55
C LEU A 50 5.08 -9.64 2.40
N ASP A 51 4.61 -10.14 1.25
CA ASP A 51 5.47 -10.49 0.11
C ASP A 51 5.70 -9.32 -0.84
N PHE A 52 4.74 -8.39 -0.92
CA PHE A 52 4.81 -7.28 -1.86
C PHE A 52 3.96 -6.09 -1.45
N LEU A 53 4.33 -4.95 -2.04
CA LEU A 53 3.53 -3.73 -2.09
C LEU A 53 3.26 -3.44 -3.57
N LEU A 54 2.00 -3.30 -3.95
CA LEU A 54 1.58 -3.03 -5.33
C LEU A 54 0.98 -1.61 -5.41
N PRO A 55 1.80 -0.59 -5.75
CA PRO A 55 1.31 0.77 -5.92
C PRO A 55 0.60 0.94 -7.28
N LEU A 56 -0.25 1.96 -7.37
CA LEU A 56 -0.83 2.39 -8.65
C LEU A 56 0.11 3.37 -9.35
N GLY A 57 0.58 2.99 -10.54
CA GLY A 57 1.33 3.87 -11.43
C GLY A 57 0.38 4.76 -12.24
N ARG A 58 0.16 6.00 -11.79
CA ARG A 58 -0.64 6.99 -12.51
C ARG A 58 0.07 8.34 -12.59
N TRP A 59 -0.04 8.97 -13.75
CA TRP A 59 0.45 10.34 -13.96
C TRP A 59 -0.41 11.41 -13.27
N LYS A 60 -1.73 11.18 -13.16
CA LYS A 60 -2.69 12.09 -12.51
C LYS A 60 -3.55 11.32 -11.51
N GLY A 61 -3.87 11.89 -10.35
CA GLY A 61 -4.75 11.29 -9.33
C GLY A 61 -6.23 11.21 -9.76
N TYR A 62 -7.05 10.43 -9.06
CA TYR A 62 -8.48 10.23 -9.40
C TYR A 62 -9.33 11.50 -9.20
N GLY A 63 -8.83 12.47 -8.42
CA GLY A 63 -9.50 13.75 -8.20
C GLY A 63 -10.69 13.68 -7.23
N GLY A 64 -10.65 12.73 -6.29
CA GLY A 64 -11.61 12.65 -5.18
C GLY A 64 -11.33 13.63 -4.05
#